data_AF-A0A2X1PFB2-F1
#
_entry.id   AF-A0A2X1PFB2-F1
#
_cell.length_a   1.000
_cell.length_b   1.000
_cell.length_c   1.000
_cell.angle_alpha   90.00
_cell.angle_beta   90.00
_cell.angle_gamma   90.00
#
_symmetry.space_group_name_H-M   'P 1'
#
loop_
_entity.id
_entity.type
_entity.pdbx_description
1 polymer ?
#
loop_
_entity_poly.entity_id
_entity_poly.type
_entity_poly.pdbx_seq_one_letter_code
_entity_poly.pdbx_strand_id
1 'polypeptide(L)'
;MFKANHVPVLMYHHVSHCPGLVTLSPETFRKQMKWLAENNWKTLSSDELEFFYRGGKLPRKSVMLTFDDGYLDNWFQVYPLLNEFNLKAHIF
;
A
#
# COMPACT_ATOMS: atom_id res chain seq x y z
N MET A 1 13.56 -16.37 -10.66
CA MET A 1 12.72 -15.24 -10.21
C MET A 1 13.59 -14.29 -9.40
N PHE A 2 13.67 -13.01 -9.77
CA PHE A 2 14.50 -12.03 -9.05
C PHE A 2 13.94 -11.74 -7.65
N LYS A 3 14.83 -11.49 -6.69
CA LYS A 3 14.51 -11.25 -5.27
C LYS A 3 14.59 -9.77 -4.94
N ALA A 4 13.87 -9.33 -3.91
CA ALA A 4 13.99 -7.99 -3.38
C ALA A 4 15.33 -7.83 -2.63
N ASN A 5 16.02 -6.71 -2.85
CA ASN A 5 17.16 -6.25 -2.03
C ASN A 5 16.75 -5.13 -1.07
N HIS A 6 15.62 -4.48 -1.36
CA HIS A 6 14.99 -3.45 -0.56
C HIS A 6 13.47 -3.55 -0.76
N VAL A 7 12.72 -3.06 0.21
CA VAL A 7 11.26 -2.96 0.13
C VAL A 7 10.89 -1.48 0.22
N PRO A 8 10.36 -0.86 -0.86
CA PRO A 8 9.80 0.48 -0.76
C PRO A 8 8.55 0.50 0.14
N VAL A 9 8.37 1.63 0.83
CA VAL A 9 7.17 1.92 1.61
C VAL A 9 6.48 3.12 0.97
N LEU A 10 5.19 2.97 0.65
CA LEU A 10 4.33 4.06 0.18
C LEU A 10 3.42 4.46 1.33
N MET A 11 3.63 5.67 1.84
CA MET A 11 2.91 6.22 2.99
C MET A 11 1.87 7.24 2.52
N TYR A 12 0.66 7.12 3.05
CA TYR A 12 -0.49 7.97 2.79
C TYR A 12 -1.08 8.47 4.11
N HIS A 13 -1.95 9.48 4.06
CA HIS A 13 -2.74 9.94 5.21
C HIS A 13 -4.22 9.95 4.80
N HIS A 14 -4.63 10.99 4.06
CA HIS A 14 -6.01 11.14 3.57
C HIS A 14 -6.18 10.65 2.13
N VAL A 15 -7.31 9.98 1.88
CA VAL A 15 -7.81 9.74 0.52
C VAL A 15 -9.20 10.36 0.39
N SER A 16 -9.27 11.58 -0.15
CA SER A 16 -10.48 12.41 -0.14
C SER A 16 -10.57 13.34 -1.35
N HIS A 17 -11.80 13.68 -1.75
CA HIS A 17 -12.07 14.71 -2.76
C HIS A 17 -11.86 16.14 -2.21
N CYS A 18 -11.79 16.29 -0.89
CA CYS A 18 -11.48 17.58 -0.26
C CYS A 18 -9.96 17.79 -0.28
N PRO A 19 -9.44 18.79 -1.01
CA PRO A 19 -8.00 19.05 -1.01
C PRO A 19 -7.53 19.49 0.39
N GLY A 20 -6.31 19.12 0.74
CA GLY A 20 -5.71 19.41 2.03
C GLY A 20 -4.23 19.09 2.05
N LEU A 21 -3.57 19.44 3.17
CA LEU A 21 -2.21 18.96 3.43
C LEU A 21 -2.26 17.42 3.48
N VAL A 22 -1.26 16.75 2.90
CA VAL A 22 -1.14 15.27 2.87
C VAL A 22 -2.38 14.51 2.32
N THR A 23 -3.22 15.16 1.50
CA THR A 23 -4.38 14.53 0.88
C THR A 23 -4.14 14.09 -0.56
N LEU A 24 -4.53 12.86 -0.87
CA LEU A 24 -4.58 12.31 -2.23
C LEU A 24 -6.02 12.14 -2.70
N SER A 25 -6.29 12.41 -3.99
CA SER A 25 -7.63 12.16 -4.53
C SER A 25 -7.92 10.65 -4.68
N PRO A 26 -9.17 10.20 -4.48
CA PRO A 26 -9.56 8.80 -4.68
C PRO A 26 -9.23 8.27 -6.08
N GLU A 27 -9.34 9.10 -7.12
CA GLU A 27 -9.02 8.72 -8.50
C GLU A 27 -7.53 8.47 -8.69
N THR A 28 -6.70 9.29 -8.05
CA THR A 28 -5.24 9.14 -8.11
C THR A 28 -4.81 7.90 -7.33
N PHE A 29 -5.37 7.69 -6.14
CA PHE A 29 -5.13 6.50 -5.35
C PHE A 29 -5.52 5.22 -6.11
N ARG A 30 -6.70 5.19 -6.74
CA ARG A 30 -7.13 4.08 -7.61
C ARG A 30 -6.19 3.81 -8.77
N LYS A 31 -5.69 4.85 -9.46
CA LYS A 31 -4.70 4.67 -10.53
C LYS A 31 -3.42 4.03 -10.01
N GLN A 32 -2.94 4.42 -8.83
CA GLN A 32 -1.75 3.85 -8.21
C GLN A 32 -1.96 2.37 -7.83
N MET A 33 -3.07 2.05 -7.15
CA MET A 33 -3.36 0.68 -6.73
C MET A 33 -3.58 -0.26 -7.92
N LYS A 34 -4.33 0.21 -8.94
CA LYS A 34 -4.50 -0.52 -10.20
C LYS A 34 -3.16 -0.79 -10.87
N TRP A 35 -2.28 0.21 -10.93
CA TRP A 35 -0.96 0.05 -11.53
C TRP A 35 -0.12 -0.99 -10.78
N LEU A 36 -0.14 -1.00 -9.44
CA LEU A 36 0.54 -2.02 -8.64
C LEU A 36 0.03 -3.43 -9.00
N ALA A 37 -1.29 -3.62 -9.02
CA ALA A 37 -1.92 -4.90 -9.34
C ALA A 37 -1.57 -5.37 -10.77
N GLU A 38 -1.76 -4.54 -11.78
CA GLU A 38 -1.46 -4.86 -13.19
C GLU A 38 0.03 -5.13 -13.44
N ASN A 39 0.91 -4.52 -12.63
CA ASN A 39 2.35 -4.71 -12.74
C ASN A 39 2.89 -5.82 -11.82
N ASN A 40 2.03 -6.64 -11.23
CA ASN A 40 2.40 -7.78 -10.38
C ASN A 40 3.27 -7.38 -9.17
N TRP A 41 2.92 -6.26 -8.54
CA TRP A 41 3.46 -5.91 -7.23
C TRP A 41 2.71 -6.66 -6.14
N LYS A 42 3.47 -7.19 -5.18
CA LYS A 42 2.95 -7.78 -3.95
C LYS A 42 3.00 -6.75 -2.84
N THR A 43 1.85 -6.41 -2.27
CA THR A 43 1.78 -5.65 -1.02
C THR A 43 2.04 -6.56 0.17
N LEU A 44 2.91 -6.14 1.08
CA LEU A 44 3.34 -6.93 2.22
C LEU A 44 2.52 -6.64 3.48
N SER A 45 2.32 -7.66 4.32
CA SER A 45 1.99 -7.48 5.73
C SER A 45 3.24 -7.16 6.58
N SER A 46 3.04 -6.72 7.82
CA SER A 46 4.11 -6.52 8.82
C SER A 46 4.92 -7.78 9.03
N ASP A 47 4.27 -8.96 9.13
CA ASP A 47 4.96 -10.24 9.30
C ASP A 47 5.84 -10.57 8.08
N GLU A 48 5.37 -10.25 6.86
CA GLU A 48 6.14 -10.47 5.64
C GLU A 48 7.33 -9.51 5.54
N LEU A 49 7.17 -8.27 6.03
CA LEU A 49 8.26 -7.32 6.15
C LEU A 49 9.29 -7.77 7.20
N GLU A 50 8.84 -8.20 8.38
CA GLU A 50 9.72 -8.73 9.43
C GLU A 50 10.50 -9.95 8.93
N PHE A 51 9.82 -10.87 8.25
CA PHE A 51 10.45 -12.02 7.60
C PHE A 51 11.59 -11.59 6.67
N PHE A 52 11.38 -10.56 5.85
CA PHE A 52 12.43 -10.01 4.99
C PHE A 52 13.61 -9.44 5.78
N TYR A 53 13.35 -8.65 6.82
CA TYR A 53 14.41 -8.10 7.69
C TYR A 53 15.24 -9.17 8.39
N ARG A 54 14.65 -10.34 8.69
CA ARG A 54 15.34 -11.48 9.27
C ARG A 54 16.14 -12.31 8.24
N GLY A 55 16.29 -11.82 7.01
CA GLY A 55 17.01 -12.51 5.92
C GLY A 55 16.13 -13.41 5.05
N GLY A 56 14.82 -13.40 5.28
CA GLY A 56 13.83 -14.01 4.41
C GLY A 56 13.84 -13.41 3.00
N LYS A 57 13.39 -14.19 2.02
CA LYS A 57 13.47 -13.81 0.60
C LYS A 57 12.08 -13.51 0.05
N LEU A 58 11.89 -12.30 -0.44
CA LEU A 58 10.64 -11.85 -1.06
C LEU A 58 10.80 -11.67 -2.59
N PRO A 59 9.69 -11.69 -3.35
CA PRO A 59 9.69 -11.29 -4.75
C PRO A 59 10.27 -9.89 -4.94
N ARG A 60 11.02 -9.65 -6.04
CA ARG A 60 11.58 -8.32 -6.35
C ARG A 60 10.55 -7.19 -6.32
N LYS A 61 9.33 -7.45 -6.80
CA LYS A 61 8.22 -6.49 -6.81
C LYS A 61 7.40 -6.62 -5.52
N SER A 62 8.00 -6.27 -4.39
CA SER A 62 7.32 -6.21 -3.10
C SER A 62 7.28 -4.76 -2.60
N VAL A 63 6.18 -4.33 -2.00
CA VAL A 63 5.97 -2.96 -1.50
C VAL A 63 5.14 -3.01 -0.22
N MET A 64 5.36 -2.10 0.71
CA MET A 64 4.46 -1.90 1.86
C MET A 64 3.62 -0.65 1.64
N LEU A 65 2.33 -0.72 1.93
CA LEU A 65 1.44 0.43 1.97
C LEU A 65 1.15 0.78 3.43
N THR A 66 1.30 2.05 3.80
CA THR A 66 0.95 2.54 5.14
C THR A 66 0.01 3.74 5.04
N PHE A 67 -0.88 3.84 6.01
CA PHE A 67 -1.80 4.96 6.23
C PHE A 67 -1.64 5.40 7.67
N ASP A 68 -1.30 6.67 7.85
CA ASP A 68 -1.08 7.23 9.18
C ASP A 68 -2.32 8.03 9.63
N ASP A 69 -2.48 8.18 10.95
CA ASP A 69 -3.52 8.94 11.67
C ASP A 69 -4.92 8.29 11.75
N GLY A 70 -5.16 7.17 11.09
CA GLY A 70 -6.41 6.41 11.19
C GLY A 70 -7.67 7.17 10.74
N TYR A 71 -7.57 8.00 9.71
CA TYR A 71 -8.70 8.78 9.21
C TYR A 71 -9.89 7.90 8.78
N LEU A 72 -11.11 8.37 9.02
CA LEU A 72 -12.34 7.66 8.65
C LEU A 72 -12.43 7.38 7.14
N ASP A 73 -11.82 8.23 6.30
CA ASP A 73 -11.74 8.01 4.86
C ASP A 73 -10.94 6.75 4.50
N ASN A 74 -10.01 6.30 5.35
CA ASN A 74 -9.28 5.04 5.13
C ASN A 74 -10.24 3.84 5.15
N TRP A 75 -11.32 3.91 5.94
CA TRP A 75 -12.31 2.84 5.99
C TRP A 75 -13.24 2.83 4.78
N PHE A 76 -13.79 3.98 4.38
CA PHE A 76 -14.81 4.01 3.33
C PHE A 76 -14.25 4.19 1.91
N GLN A 77 -13.07 4.79 1.75
CA GLN A 77 -12.44 5.04 0.44
C GLN A 77 -11.31 4.04 0.13
N VAL A 78 -10.45 3.76 1.11
CA VAL A 78 -9.24 2.95 0.89
C VAL A 78 -9.52 1.45 0.97
N TYR A 79 -10.14 0.98 2.06
CA TYR A 79 -10.33 -0.45 2.29
C TYR A 79 -11.08 -1.20 1.16
N PRO A 80 -12.22 -0.70 0.63
CA PRO A 80 -12.92 -1.38 -0.46
C PRO A 80 -12.07 -1.51 -1.72
N LEU A 81 -11.24 -0.50 -2.00
CA LEU A 81 -10.37 -0.45 -3.15
C LEU A 81 -9.19 -1.42 -3.04
N LEU A 82 -8.58 -1.51 -1.86
CA LEU A 82 -7.55 -2.50 -1.59
C LEU A 82 -8.09 -3.92 -1.73
N ASN A 83 -9.31 -4.17 -1.25
CA ASN A 83 -9.98 -5.47 -1.40
C ASN A 83 -10.26 -5.81 -2.86
N GLU A 84 -10.70 -4.83 -3.67
CA GLU A 84 -10.92 -5.01 -5.12
C GLU A 84 -9.65 -5.49 -5.85
N PHE A 85 -8.48 -4.95 -5.48
CA PHE A 85 -7.20 -5.30 -6.10
C PHE A 85 -6.42 -6.40 -5.36
N ASN A 86 -7.00 -7.00 -4.31
CA ASN A 86 -6.33 -7.96 -3.42
C ASN A 86 -4.99 -7.45 -2.87
N LEU A 87 -4.98 -6.19 -2.45
CA LEU A 87 -3.83 -5.50 -1.85
C LEU A 87 -4.00 -5.39 -0.33
N LYS A 88 -2.87 -5.34 0.37
CA LYS A 88 -2.77 -5.20 1.81
C LYS A 88 -2.18 -3.82 2.15
N ALA A 89 -2.60 -3.26 3.28
CA ALA A 89 -2.02 -2.06 3.85
C ALA A 89 -1.99 -2.15 5.37
N HIS A 90 -1.22 -1.25 5.97
CA HIS A 90 -1.12 -1.04 7.40
C HIS A 90 -1.68 0.32 7.78
N ILE A 91 -2.43 0.38 8.86
CA ILE A 91 -2.93 1.61 9.46
C ILE A 91 -2.21 1.81 10.79
N PHE A 92 -1.72 3.02 11.03
CA PHE A 92 -1.13 3.48 12.29
C PHE A 92 -2.02 4.51 12.98
#